data_AF-A0A9D9BXV9-F1
#
_entry.id   AF-A0A9D9BXV9-F1
#
_cell.length_a   1.000
_cell.length_b   1.000
_cell.length_c   1.000
_cell.angle_alpha   90.00
_cell.angle_beta   90.00
_cell.angle_gamma   90.00
#
_symmetry.space_group_name_H-M   'P 1'
#
loop_
_entity.id
_entity.type
_entity.pdbx_description
1 polymer ?
#
loop_
_entity_poly.entity_id
_entity_poly.type
_entity_poly.pdbx_seq_one_letter_code
_entity_poly.pdbx_strand_id
1 'polypeptide(L)' 'MKKDTYTNIKESEALESFFECITSCSINSEGVDCTTACYTKHLEPKNIDFPLNFS' A
#
# COMPACT_ATOMS: atom_id res chain seq x y z
N MET A 1 17.33 -3.29 -25.27
CA MET A 1 17.02 -3.32 -23.82
C MET A 1 15.87 -2.36 -23.56
N LYS A 2 14.66 -2.88 -23.35
CA LYS A 2 13.43 -2.13 -23.03
C LYS A 2 12.55 -3.06 -22.18
N LYS A 3 12.92 -3.27 -20.92
CA LYS A 3 12.10 -4.05 -19.97
C LYS A 3 11.81 -3.31 -18.66
N ASP A 4 12.48 -2.19 -18.41
CA ASP A 4 12.45 -1.54 -17.09
C ASP A 4 11.28 -0.58 -16.88
N THR A 5 10.62 -0.13 -17.96
CA THR A 5 9.50 0.83 -17.87
C THR A 5 8.20 0.19 -17.39
N TYR A 6 7.95 -1.08 -17.72
CA TYR A 6 6.69 -1.77 -17.35
C TYR A 6 6.63 -2.16 -15.87
N THR A 7 7.78 -2.38 -15.23
CA THR A 7 7.86 -2.74 -13.81
C THR A 7 7.47 -1.55 -12.92
N ASN A 8 7.93 -0.34 -13.29
CA ASN A 8 7.62 0.89 -12.56
C ASN A 8 6.14 1.29 -12.63
N ILE A 9 5.44 0.99 -13.73
CA ILE A 9 4.03 1.39 -13.91
C ILE A 9 3.14 0.69 -12.87
N LYS A 10 3.33 -0.60 -12.64
CA LYS A 10 2.52 -1.35 -11.65
C LYS A 10 2.73 -0.87 -10.22
N GLU A 11 3.96 -0.49 -9.88
CA GLU A 11 4.27 0.08 -8.57
C GLU A 11 3.65 1.46 -8.39
N SER A 12 3.66 2.28 -9.45
CA SER A 12 2.98 3.58 -9.47
C SER A 12 1.46 3.44 -9.27
N GLU A 13 0.82 2.51 -9.98
CA GLU A 13 -0.63 2.25 -9.84
C GLU A 13 -1.01 1.79 -8.43
N ALA A 14 -0.19 0.92 -7.83
CA ALA A 14 -0.40 0.45 -6.46
C ALA A 14 -0.26 1.59 -5.44
N LEU A 15 0.71 2.47 -5.63
CA LEU A 15 0.95 3.64 -4.79
C LEU A 15 -0.16 4.68 -4.91
N GLU A 16 -0.63 4.98 -6.13
CA GLU A 16 -1.76 5.87 -6.36
C GLU A 16 -3.03 5.34 -5.70
N SER A 17 -3.31 4.04 -5.87
CA SER A 17 -4.46 3.38 -5.24
C SER A 17 -4.37 3.40 -3.71
N PHE A 18 -3.16 3.28 -3.14
CA PHE A 18 -2.94 3.42 -1.71
C PHE A 18 -3.30 4.84 -1.22
N PHE A 19 -2.85 5.89 -1.93
CA PHE A 19 -3.16 7.28 -1.57
C PHE A 19 -4.66 7.59 -1.64
N GLU A 20 -5.36 7.06 -2.65
CA GLU A 20 -6.82 7.18 -2.75
C GLU A 20 -7.51 6.52 -1.55
N CYS A 21 -7.06 5.32 -1.17
CA CYS A 21 -7.60 4.57 -0.04
C CYS A 21 -7.43 5.32 1.29
N ILE A 22 -6.22 5.81 1.63
CA ILE A 22 -6.01 6.55 2.89
C ILE A 22 -6.75 7.90 2.92
N THR A 23 -6.94 8.51 1.76
CA THR A 23 -7.73 9.74 1.63
C THR A 23 -9.20 9.46 1.97
N SER A 24 -9.75 8.35 1.47
CA SER A 24 -11.09 7.88 1.85
C SER A 24 -11.20 7.63 3.37
N CYS A 25 -10.23 6.93 3.96
CA CYS A 25 -10.20 6.69 5.42
C CYS A 25 -10.25 8.00 6.22
N SER A 26 -9.53 9.02 5.73
CA SER A 26 -9.45 10.34 6.37
C SER A 26 -10.78 11.10 6.27
N ILE A 27 -11.43 11.05 5.10
CA ILE A 27 -12.75 11.67 4.88
C ILE A 27 -13.80 11.03 5.80
N ASN A 28 -13.73 9.71 5.97
CA ASN A 28 -14.71 8.95 6.76
C ASN A 28 -14.36 8.88 8.25
N SER A 29 -13.22 9.46 8.68
CA SER A 29 -12.72 9.38 10.06
C SER A 29 -12.56 7.94 10.59
N GLU A 30 -12.19 6.99 9.72
CA GLU A 30 -12.08 5.55 10.02
C GLU A 30 -10.79 5.18 10.78
N GLY A 31 -9.91 6.15 10.99
CA GLY A 31 -8.74 6.01 11.87
C GLY A 31 -7.68 5.02 11.37
N VAL A 32 -6.88 4.51 12.30
CA VAL A 32 -5.66 3.74 12.01
C VAL A 32 -5.98 2.40 11.34
N ASP A 33 -7.05 1.71 11.75
CA ASP A 33 -7.41 0.40 11.22
C ASP A 33 -7.66 0.44 9.70
N CYS A 34 -8.33 1.49 9.22
CA CYS A 34 -8.55 1.70 7.79
C CYS A 34 -7.23 1.93 7.04
N THR A 35 -6.33 2.76 7.59
CA THR A 35 -5.02 3.00 6.96
C THR A 35 -4.14 1.75 6.91
N THR A 36 -4.20 0.90 7.95
CA THR A 36 -3.52 -0.40 7.97
C THR A 36 -4.09 -1.33 6.90
N ALA A 37 -5.42 -1.39 6.74
CA ALA A 37 -6.05 -2.18 5.70
C ALA A 37 -5.65 -1.69 4.28
N CYS A 38 -5.55 -0.38 4.06
CA CYS A 38 -5.05 0.19 2.81
C CYS A 38 -3.60 -0.24 2.51
N TYR A 39 -2.73 -0.24 3.53
CA TYR A 39 -1.35 -0.70 3.38
C TYR A 39 -1.31 -2.19 3.00
N THR A 40 -2.01 -3.05 3.76
CA THR A 40 -2.11 -4.50 3.48
C THR A 40 -2.63 -4.78 2.08
N LYS A 41 -3.63 -4.02 1.62
CA LYS A 41 -4.25 -4.23 0.31
C LYS A 41 -3.37 -3.80 -0.87
N HIS A 42 -2.66 -2.68 -0.73
CA HIS A 42 -2.00 -2.03 -1.87
C HIS A 42 -0.47 -2.14 -1.86
N LEU A 43 0.16 -2.24 -0.69
CA LEU A 43 1.61 -2.13 -0.54
C LEU A 43 2.27 -3.32 0.17
N GLU A 44 1.51 -4.15 0.91
CA GLU A 44 2.09 -5.30 1.60
C GLU A 44 2.63 -6.34 0.61
N PRO A 45 3.93 -6.66 0.67
CA PRO A 45 4.50 -7.63 -0.24
C PRO A 45 4.11 -9.04 0.22
N LYS A 46 3.53 -9.83 -0.71
CA LYS A 46 2.95 -11.17 -0.46
C LYS A 46 3.92 -12.24 0.09
N ASN A 47 5.20 -11.91 0.31
CA ASN A 47 6.25 -12.83 0.73
C ASN A 47 7.09 -12.27 1.89
N ILE A 48 6.48 -11.53 2.82
CA ILE A 48 7.21 -11.02 3.98
C ILE A 48 6.62 -11.62 5.26
N ASP A 49 7.29 -12.64 5.77
CA ASP A 49 7.19 -13.06 7.17
C ASP A 49 8.04 -12.06 7.98
N PHE A 50 7.46 -10.92 8.35
CA PHE A 50 8.14 -9.95 9.22
C PHE A 50 7.75 -10.26 10.66
N PRO A 51 8.67 -10.72 11.52
CA PRO A 51 8.42 -10.71 12.95
C PRO A 51 8.39 -9.24 13.39
N LEU A 52 7.19 -8.71 13.59
CA LEU A 52 7.01 -7.38 14.19
C LEU A 52 7.42 -7.44 15.67
N ASN A 53 8.72 -7.29 15.93
CA ASN A 53 9.23 -7.02 17.27
C ASN A 53 9.02 -5.54 17.58
N PHE A 54 7.89 -5.24 18.23
CA PHE A 54 7.71 -3.98 18.94
C PHE A 54 8.45 -4.09 20.27
N SER A 55 9.72 -3.69 20.30
CA SER A 55 10.48 -3.46 21.54
C SER A 55 10.15 -2.11 22.15
#